data_AF-A0A7U9XFK8-F1
#
_entry.id   AF-A0A7U9XFK8-F1
#
_cell.length_a   1.000
_cell.length_b   1.000
_cell.length_c   1.000
_cell.angle_alpha   90.00
_cell.angle_beta   90.00
_cell.angle_gamma   90.00
#
_symmetry.space_group_name_H-M   'P 1'
#
loop_
_entity.id
_entity.type
_entity.pdbx_description
1 polymer ?
#
loop_
_entity_poly.entity_id
_entity_poly.type
_entity_poly.pdbx_seq_one_letter_code
_entity_poly.pdbx_strand_id
1 'polypeptide(L)' 'MKIINFGKAKARKHSKEKARHLPGTDNGVLELERQYREYAEYCNRWYDGHVVGQDKDRGWIYKDS' A
#
# COMPACT_ATOMS: atom_id res chain seq x y z
N MET A 1 21.74 1.86 -17.98
CA MET A 1 20.43 1.62 -17.34
C MET A 1 20.44 0.21 -16.75
N LYS A 2 20.33 0.05 -15.42
CA LYS A 2 20.31 -1.28 -14.78
C LYS A 2 18.86 -1.77 -14.70
N ILE A 3 18.54 -2.80 -15.48
CA ILE A 3 17.21 -3.41 -15.52
C ILE A 3 17.03 -4.25 -14.25
N ILE A 4 16.16 -3.80 -13.34
CA ILE A 4 15.88 -4.52 -12.10
C ILE A 4 14.88 -5.64 -12.43
N ASN A 5 15.34 -6.89 -12.33
CA ASN A 5 14.49 -8.06 -12.54
C ASN A 5 13.61 -8.30 -11.29
N PHE A 6 12.30 -8.07 -11.43
CA PHE A 6 11.32 -8.19 -10.35
C PHE A 6 11.19 -9.61 -9.77
N GLY A 7 11.51 -10.65 -10.55
CA GLY A 7 11.51 -12.04 -10.09
C GLY A 7 12.57 -12.30 -9.02
N LYS A 8 13.81 -11.82 -9.25
CA LYS A 8 14.90 -11.89 -8.26
C LYS A 8 14.65 -11.02 -7.03
N ALA A 9 13.95 -9.89 -7.19
CA ALA A 9 13.60 -9.01 -6.07
C ALA A 9 12.56 -9.65 -5.14
N LYS A 10 11.56 -10.36 -5.68
CA LYS A 10 10.58 -11.10 -4.89
C LYS A 10 11.21 -12.26 -4.11
N ALA A 11 12.12 -13.01 -4.73
CA ALA A 11 12.79 -14.14 -4.08
C ALA A 11 13.61 -13.74 -2.85
N ARG A 12 14.23 -12.55 -2.84
CA ARG A 12 14.97 -12.04 -1.68
C ARG A 12 14.09 -11.64 -0.49
N LYS A 13 12.82 -11.27 -0.70
CA LYS A 13 11.92 -10.89 0.40
C LYS A 13 11.48 -12.06 1.29
N HIS A 14 11.43 -13.28 0.74
CA HIS A 14 11.05 -14.46 1.51
C HIS A 14 12.20 -15.08 2.32
N SER A 15 13.45 -14.68 2.08
CA SER A 15 14.63 -15.14 2.82
C SER A 15 14.94 -14.28 4.05
N LYS A 16 14.10 -13.32 4.40
CA LYS A 16 14.26 -12.59 5.66
C LYS A 16 13.72 -13.46 6.77
N GLU A 17 14.64 -14.19 7.39
CA GLU A 17 14.57 -14.78 8.72
C GLU A 17 13.49 -14.11 9.56
N LYS A 18 12.53 -14.90 10.09
CA LYS A 18 11.44 -14.42 10.95
C LYS A 18 12.05 -13.68 12.13
N ALA A 19 12.17 -12.37 12.01
CA ALA A 19 12.66 -11.51 13.07
C ALA A 19 11.74 -11.73 14.27
N ARG A 20 12.31 -12.22 15.38
CA ARG A 20 11.61 -12.38 16.65
C ARG A 20 10.97 -11.04 17.01
N HIS A 21 9.64 -11.01 17.10
CA HIS A 21 8.89 -9.86 17.58
C HIS A 21 9.40 -9.53 19.00
N LEU A 22 10.11 -8.40 19.13
CA LEU A 22 10.48 -7.85 20.42
C LEU A 22 9.23 -7.23 21.05
N PRO A 23 8.85 -7.58 22.29
CA PRO A 23 7.58 -7.19 22.93
C PRO A 23 7.45 -5.69 23.25
N GLY A 24 8.45 -4.87 22.91
CA GLY A 24 8.38 -3.40 22.94
C GLY A 24 7.97 -2.77 21.60
N THR A 25 7.79 -3.57 20.56
CA THR A 25 7.43 -3.13 19.19
C THR A 25 5.93 -3.00 19.01
N ASP A 26 5.11 -3.62 19.86
CA ASP A 26 3.65 -3.66 19.75
C ASP A 26 3.01 -2.26 19.75
N ASN A 27 3.48 -1.33 20.58
CA ASN A 27 2.96 0.04 20.57
C ASN A 27 3.28 0.78 19.25
N GLY A 28 4.47 0.55 18.67
CA GLY A 28 4.84 1.11 17.38
C GLY A 28 4.11 0.46 16.21
N VAL A 29 3.78 -0.84 16.32
CA VAL A 29 2.93 -1.55 15.34
C VAL A 29 1.51 -1.01 15.38
N LEU A 30 0.94 -0.80 16.57
CA LEU A 30 -0.40 -0.23 16.73
C LEU A 30 -0.49 1.22 16.21
N GLU A 31 0.54 2.04 16.44
CA GLU A 31 0.59 3.40 15.90
C GLU A 31 0.72 3.40 14.37
N LEU A 32 1.54 2.50 13.82
CA LEU A 32 1.70 2.33 12.37
C LEU A 32 0.41 1.84 11.70
N GLU A 33 -0.27 0.87 12.32
CA GLU A 33 -1.57 0.37 11.85
C GLU A 33 -2.63 1.48 11.85
N ARG A 34 -2.66 2.29 12.91
CA ARG A 34 -3.54 3.45 13.01
C ARG A 34 -3.26 4.45 11.89
N GLN A 35 -1.99 4.83 11.66
CA GLN A 35 -1.62 5.74 10.58
C GLN A 35 -2.00 5.18 9.20
N TYR A 36 -1.79 3.88 8.99
CA TYR A 36 -2.14 3.23 7.73
C TYR A 36 -3.65 3.23 7.49
N ARG A 37 -4.44 3.03 8.55
CA ARG A 37 -5.90 3.13 8.50
C ARG A 37 -6.36 4.55 8.19
N GLU A 38 -5.84 5.56 8.88
CA GLU A 38 -6.17 6.96 8.63
C GLU A 38 -5.85 7.37 7.19
N TYR A 39 -4.70 6.91 6.66
CA TYR A 39 -4.31 7.15 5.28
C TYR A 39 -5.21 6.43 4.27
N ALA A 40 -5.58 5.18 4.54
CA ALA A 40 -6.52 4.43 3.69
C ALA A 40 -7.90 5.12 3.63
N GLU A 41 -8.40 5.61 4.77
CA GLU A 41 -9.65 6.37 4.84
C GLU A 41 -9.56 7.70 4.07
N TYR A 42 -8.43 8.41 4.15
CA TYR A 42 -8.17 9.58 3.32
C TYR A 42 -8.21 9.25 1.83
N CYS A 43 -7.52 8.20 1.40
CA CYS A 43 -7.50 7.77 0.01
C CYS A 43 -8.90 7.40 -0.47
N ASN A 44 -9.65 6.63 0.31
CA ASN A 44 -11.02 6.23 -0.03
C ASN A 44 -11.93 7.45 -0.23
N ARG A 45 -11.85 8.45 0.66
CA ARG A 45 -12.59 9.71 0.51
C ARG A 45 -12.18 10.48 -0.73
N TRP A 46 -10.89 10.52 -1.05
CA TRP A 46 -10.41 11.16 -2.26
C TRP A 46 -10.94 10.45 -3.52
N TYR A 47 -10.88 9.11 -3.55
CA TYR A 47 -11.43 8.30 -4.64
C TYR A 47 -12.94 8.51 -4.82
N ASP A 48 -13.71 8.48 -3.74
CA ASP A 48 -15.16 8.74 -3.78
C ASP A 48 -15.47 10.14 -4.35
N GLY A 49 -14.68 11.15 -3.95
CA GLY A 49 -14.83 12.52 -4.40
C GLY A 49 -14.36 12.81 -5.82
N HIS A 50 -13.41 12.04 -6.36
CA HIS A 50 -12.74 12.37 -7.63
C HIS A 50 -12.91 11.32 -8.73
N VAL A 51 -13.34 10.10 -8.40
CA VAL A 51 -13.43 9.00 -9.35
C VAL A 51 -14.89 8.57 -9.52
N VAL A 52 -15.34 8.52 -10.77
CA VAL A 52 -16.68 8.02 -11.14
C VAL A 52 -16.65 6.50 -11.27
N GLY A 53 -15.54 5.95 -11.74
CA GLY A 53 -15.35 4.52 -11.91
C GLY A 53 -14.15 4.18 -12.79
N GLN A 54 -14.11 2.95 -13.29
CA GLN A 54 -13.15 2.52 -14.30
C GLN A 54 -13.88 2.23 -15.62
N ASP A 55 -13.27 2.64 -16.73
CA ASP A 55 -13.71 2.28 -18.06
C ASP A 55 -13.44 0.79 -18.36
N LYS A 56 -13.98 0.28 -19.48
CA LYS A 56 -13.79 -1.10 -19.95
C LYS A 56 -12.32 -1.48 -20.11
N ASP A 57 -11.46 -0.52 -20.42
CA ASP A 57 -10.01 -0.70 -20.53
C ASP A 57 -9.25 -0.49 -19.20
N ARG A 58 -9.96 -0.43 -18.06
CA ARG A 58 -9.42 -0.15 -16.71
C ARG A 58 -8.82 1.24 -16.52
N GLY A 59 -9.06 2.15 -17.47
CA GLY A 59 -8.75 3.57 -17.31
C GLY A 59 -9.61 4.19 -16.22
N TRP A 60 -9.02 5.04 -15.38
CA TRP A 60 -9.78 5.75 -14.35
C TRP A 60 -10.58 6.90 -14.97
N ILE A 61 -11.87 6.95 -14.68
CA ILE A 61 -12.76 8.04 -15.08
C ILE A 61 -12.91 8.99 -13.90
N TYR A 62 -12.44 10.22 -14.06
CA TYR A 62 -12.48 11.25 -13.02
C TYR A 62 -13.73 12.11 -13.15
N LYS A 63 -14.20 12.67 -12.03
CA LYS A 63 -15.26 13.68 -12.00
C LYS A 63 -14.69 14.99 -12.55
N ASP A 64 -15.42 15.64 -13.44
CA ASP A 64 -15.15 17.03 -13.82
C ASP A 64 -15.33 17.88 -12.55
N SER A 65 -14.25 18.52 -12.10
CA SER A 65 -14.20 19.28 -10.83
C SER A 65 -14.74 20.69 -11.00
#